data_AF-A0A8J6LFY1-F1
#
_entry.id   AF-A0A8J6LFY1-F1
#
_cell.length_a   1.000
_cell.length_b   1.000
_cell.length_c   1.000
_cell.angle_alpha   90.00
_cell.angle_beta   90.00
_cell.angle_gamma   90.00
#
_symmetry.space_group_name_H-M   'P 1'
#
loop_
_entity.id
_entity.type
_entity.pdbx_description
1 polymer ?
#
loop_
_entity_poly.entity_id
_entity_poly.type
_entity_poly.pdbx_seq_one_letter_code
_entity_poly.pdbx_strand_id
1 'polypeptide(L)'
;MEIFVPEDVLEEAQEVAGNLLPAKSHEKYEKQFAHFVTWRKARGVRGTNEDILLTYFRTLSDTCVGSSLWCKYSMLKSTFKIEEKEDISRFSKLQAFLKRKSSNHRAKKANVLEITHIDKFLGEADNNKYLMMKIVLIMGIFGACRCDELVKISVDDVKEISGEHVYTGIAHAAVTIFKEEGGTRALYRGFIPTLMGMVPYAGLSFYCFEYLKYGCMKYLPALTCHPCEKNTGGLVA
;
A
#
# COMPACT_ATOMS: atom_id res chain seq x y z
N MET A 1 40.42 -11.99 13.41
CA MET A 1 40.64 -12.48 12.03
C MET A 1 39.95 -11.50 11.12
N GLU A 2 40.71 -10.64 10.45
CA GLU A 2 40.15 -9.84 9.36
C GLU A 2 39.87 -10.80 8.21
N ILE A 3 38.62 -10.84 7.75
CA ILE A 3 38.20 -11.67 6.63
C ILE A 3 38.70 -10.97 5.37
N PHE A 4 39.55 -11.64 4.58
CA PHE A 4 39.94 -11.13 3.27
C PHE A 4 38.75 -11.25 2.32
N VAL A 5 38.30 -10.12 1.79
CA VAL A 5 37.21 -10.03 0.80
C VAL A 5 37.83 -9.48 -0.49
N PRO A 6 37.75 -10.21 -1.62
CA PRO A 6 38.20 -9.73 -2.93
C PRO A 6 37.48 -8.45 -3.39
N GLU A 7 38.15 -7.62 -4.20
CA GLU A 7 37.65 -6.31 -4.64
C GLU A 7 36.39 -6.42 -5.52
N ASP A 8 36.30 -7.44 -6.36
CA ASP A 8 35.13 -7.76 -7.19
C ASP A 8 33.89 -8.03 -6.33
N VAL A 9 34.08 -8.74 -5.21
CA VAL A 9 33.00 -9.02 -4.24
C VAL A 9 32.59 -7.76 -3.48
N LEU A 10 33.51 -6.82 -3.24
CA LEU A 10 33.21 -5.53 -2.62
C LEU A 10 32.41 -4.61 -3.55
N GLU A 11 32.76 -4.55 -4.84
CA GLU A 11 32.02 -3.77 -5.84
C GLU A 11 30.59 -4.31 -6.03
N GLU A 12 30.42 -5.63 -6.19
CA GLU A 12 29.10 -6.25 -6.30
C GLU A 12 28.27 -6.04 -5.03
N ALA A 13 28.88 -6.16 -3.85
CA ALA A 13 28.20 -5.89 -2.59
C ALA A 13 27.77 -4.41 -2.45
N GLN A 14 28.55 -3.46 -2.97
CA GLN A 14 28.19 -2.03 -2.99
C GLN A 14 27.05 -1.76 -3.96
N GLU A 15 27.04 -2.38 -5.14
CA GLU A 15 25.94 -2.28 -6.09
C GLU A 15 24.64 -2.84 -5.51
N VAL A 16 24.71 -4.03 -4.90
CA VAL A 16 23.58 -4.64 -4.20
C VAL A 16 23.10 -3.75 -3.06
N ALA A 17 24.02 -3.18 -2.27
CA ALA A 17 23.70 -2.27 -1.17
C ALA A 17 22.96 -1.01 -1.64
N GLY A 18 23.37 -0.43 -2.78
CA GLY A 18 22.71 0.72 -3.40
C GLY A 18 21.27 0.44 -3.84
N ASN A 19 20.95 -0.81 -4.15
CA ASN A 19 19.62 -1.25 -4.59
C ASN A 19 18.72 -1.76 -3.44
N LEU A 20 19.17 -1.73 -2.19
CA LEU A 20 18.40 -2.24 -1.05
C LEU A 20 17.17 -1.39 -0.70
N LEU A 21 17.18 -0.10 -1.06
CA LEU A 21 16.05 0.80 -0.88
C LEU A 21 15.09 0.72 -2.08
N PRO A 22 13.79 0.99 -1.90
CA PRO A 22 12.83 0.87 -3.00
C PRO A 22 13.11 1.86 -4.12
N ALA A 23 13.33 1.37 -5.35
CA ALA A 23 13.73 2.18 -6.50
C ALA A 23 12.83 3.42 -6.75
N LYS A 24 11.50 3.26 -6.70
CA LYS A 24 10.55 4.36 -6.95
C LYS A 24 10.60 5.47 -5.89
N SER A 25 11.03 5.16 -4.67
CA SER A 25 10.99 6.10 -3.54
C SER A 25 12.34 6.33 -2.88
N HIS A 26 13.44 5.90 -3.50
CA HIS A 26 14.80 5.96 -2.97
C HIS A 26 15.14 7.34 -2.40
N GLU A 27 14.95 8.38 -3.23
CA GLU A 27 15.21 9.78 -2.88
C GLU A 27 14.46 10.24 -1.61
N LYS A 28 13.26 9.71 -1.34
CA LYS A 28 12.49 10.07 -0.13
C LYS A 28 13.13 9.51 1.13
N TYR A 29 13.70 8.30 1.05
CA TYR A 29 14.39 7.67 2.17
C TYR A 29 15.68 8.43 2.49
N GLU A 30 16.48 8.75 1.46
CA GLU A 30 17.71 9.54 1.60
C GLU A 30 17.45 10.91 2.18
N LYS A 31 16.48 11.67 1.64
CA LYS A 31 16.10 12.98 2.18
C LYS A 31 15.68 12.90 3.64
N GLN A 32 14.95 11.85 4.03
CA GLN A 32 14.51 11.71 5.40
C GLN A 32 15.65 11.36 6.36
N PHE A 33 16.61 10.56 5.91
CA PHE A 33 17.83 10.28 6.66
C PHE A 33 18.72 11.52 6.77
N ALA A 34 18.92 12.27 5.68
CA ALA A 34 19.65 13.53 5.67
C ALA A 34 19.04 14.58 6.60
N HIS A 35 17.71 14.63 6.70
CA HIS A 35 17.00 15.47 7.65
C HIS A 35 17.33 15.09 9.11
N PHE A 36 17.34 13.79 9.43
CA PHE A 36 17.75 13.31 10.74
C PHE A 36 19.22 13.64 11.04
N VAL A 37 20.13 13.42 10.09
CA VAL A 37 21.56 13.72 10.25
C VAL A 37 21.78 15.22 10.51
N THR A 38 21.09 16.09 9.76
CA THR A 38 21.14 17.54 9.97
C THR A 38 20.63 17.94 11.36
N TRP A 39 19.51 17.36 11.79
CA TRP A 39 18.97 17.58 13.14
C TRP A 39 19.93 17.13 14.24
N ARG A 40 20.59 15.98 14.05
CA ARG A 40 21.57 15.43 14.98
C ARG A 40 22.80 16.31 15.09
N LYS A 41 23.32 16.80 13.96
CA LYS A 41 24.44 17.77 13.90
C LYS A 41 24.08 19.06 14.63
N ALA A 42 22.89 19.61 14.40
CA ALA A 42 22.43 20.84 15.05
C ALA A 42 22.34 20.73 16.59
N ARG A 43 22.12 19.53 17.13
CA ARG A 43 22.08 19.27 18.58
C ARG A 43 23.39 18.77 19.18
N GLY A 44 24.44 18.61 18.37
CA GLY A 44 25.75 18.11 18.83
C GLY A 44 25.75 16.67 19.35
N VAL A 45 24.76 15.85 18.94
CA VAL A 45 24.60 14.48 19.45
C VAL A 45 25.37 13.48 18.58
N ARG A 46 26.08 12.54 19.21
CA ARG A 46 26.80 11.45 18.53
C ARG A 46 26.14 10.10 18.84
N GLY A 47 26.23 9.18 17.89
CA GLY A 47 25.60 7.86 17.92
C GLY A 47 24.08 7.88 17.74
N THR A 48 23.51 6.69 17.92
CA THR A 48 22.08 6.41 17.85
C THR A 48 21.66 5.72 19.14
N ASN A 49 20.66 6.28 19.82
CA ASN A 49 20.10 5.78 21.08
C ASN A 49 18.58 5.99 21.05
N GLU A 50 17.84 5.19 21.82
CA GLU A 50 16.39 5.27 21.96
C GLU A 50 15.95 6.68 22.39
N ASP A 51 16.66 7.31 23.33
CA ASP A 51 16.34 8.66 23.82
C ASP A 51 16.54 9.74 22.74
N ILE A 52 17.55 9.57 21.88
CA ILE A 52 17.84 10.48 20.77
C ILE A 52 16.69 10.43 19.76
N LEU A 53 16.29 9.22 19.38
CA LEU A 53 15.19 9.02 18.44
C LEU A 53 13.84 9.45 19.04
N LEU A 54 13.59 9.16 20.32
CA LEU A 54 12.40 9.67 21.03
C LEU A 54 12.34 11.20 20.98
N THR A 55 13.46 11.87 21.25
CA THR A 55 13.54 13.34 21.19
C THR A 55 13.31 13.84 19.76
N TYR A 56 13.91 13.20 18.76
CA TYR A 56 13.69 13.53 17.35
C TYR A 56 12.22 13.37 16.93
N PHE A 57 11.63 12.20 17.18
CA PHE A 57 10.24 11.93 16.84
C PHE A 57 9.26 12.76 17.67
N ARG A 58 9.65 13.22 18.88
CA ARG A 58 8.88 14.22 19.62
C ARG A 58 8.82 15.54 18.85
N THR A 59 9.95 16.05 18.36
CA THR A 59 9.96 17.29 17.56
C THR A 59 9.16 17.16 16.27
N LEU A 60 9.21 15.99 15.61
CA LEU A 60 8.40 15.73 14.42
C LEU A 60 6.91 15.56 14.75
N SER A 61 6.56 15.07 15.93
CA SER A 61 5.15 14.87 16.32
C SER A 61 4.40 16.18 16.51
N ASP A 62 5.10 17.30 16.65
CA ASP A 62 4.49 18.63 16.75
C ASP A 62 4.13 19.20 15.36
N THR A 63 4.79 18.74 14.30
CA THR A 63 4.55 19.20 12.92
C THR A 63 3.78 18.20 12.06
N CYS A 64 3.90 16.91 12.36
CA CYS A 64 3.38 15.83 11.53
C CYS A 64 2.25 15.07 12.23
N VAL A 65 1.28 14.61 11.42
CA VAL A 65 0.25 13.68 11.89
C VAL A 65 0.83 12.28 12.13
N GLY A 66 0.17 11.49 12.98
CA GLY A 66 0.65 10.17 13.40
C GLY A 66 0.96 9.21 12.25
N SER A 67 0.13 9.18 11.18
CA SER A 67 0.37 8.36 9.99
C SER A 67 1.66 8.74 9.25
N SER A 68 1.91 10.04 9.05
CA SER A 68 3.16 10.55 8.46
C SER A 68 4.37 10.29 9.36
N LEU A 69 4.18 10.36 10.68
CA LEU A 69 5.23 10.07 11.66
C LEU A 69 5.68 8.61 11.56
N TRP A 70 4.72 7.67 11.45
CA TRP A 70 4.99 6.25 11.19
C TRP A 70 5.69 6.02 9.86
N CYS A 71 5.29 6.72 8.80
CA CYS A 71 5.97 6.65 7.50
C CYS A 71 7.43 7.09 7.61
N LYS A 72 7.71 8.22 8.28
CA LYS A 72 9.07 8.70 8.54
C LYS A 72 9.89 7.71 9.37
N TYR A 73 9.28 7.07 10.37
CA TYR A 73 9.92 5.99 11.13
C TYR A 73 10.23 4.78 10.26
N SER A 74 9.29 4.35 9.42
CA SER A 74 9.52 3.20 8.53
C SER A 74 10.65 3.47 7.54
N MET A 75 10.73 4.68 6.97
CA MET A 75 11.82 5.06 6.08
C MET A 75 13.16 5.03 6.81
N LEU A 76 13.20 5.67 7.99
CA LEU A 76 14.41 5.67 8.81
C LEU A 76 14.82 4.26 9.22
N LYS A 77 13.88 3.39 9.58
CA LYS A 77 14.17 2.00 9.94
C LYS A 77 14.94 1.27 8.85
N SER A 78 14.55 1.44 7.59
CA SER A 78 15.28 0.86 6.46
C SER A 78 16.65 1.51 6.28
N THR A 79 16.75 2.84 6.32
CA THR A 79 18.04 3.54 6.09
C THR A 79 19.04 3.29 7.21
N PHE A 80 18.63 3.27 8.48
CA PHE A 80 19.53 2.98 9.61
C PHE A 80 20.14 1.59 9.53
N LYS A 81 19.37 0.61 9.04
CA LYS A 81 19.85 -0.76 8.85
C LYS A 81 20.95 -0.84 7.77
N ILE A 82 20.89 0.02 6.76
CA ILE A 82 21.83 0.06 5.64
C ILE A 82 23.05 0.92 6.00
N GLU A 83 22.84 2.18 6.38
CA GLU A 83 23.88 3.20 6.56
C GLU A 83 24.66 3.05 7.87
N GLU A 84 23.95 2.93 8.98
CA GLU A 84 24.58 2.87 10.32
C GLU A 84 24.68 1.43 10.86
N LYS A 85 24.19 0.42 10.11
CA LYS A 85 24.06 -0.98 10.53
C LYS A 85 23.32 -1.15 11.86
N GLU A 86 22.41 -0.21 12.14
CA GLU A 86 21.68 -0.13 13.40
C GLU A 86 20.21 -0.48 13.19
N ASP A 87 19.67 -1.39 14.01
CA ASP A 87 18.24 -1.72 13.96
C ASP A 87 17.46 -0.93 15.00
N ILE A 88 16.81 0.15 14.55
CA ILE A 88 15.95 0.97 15.41
C ILE A 88 14.66 0.25 15.84
N SER A 89 14.36 -0.92 15.28
CA SER A 89 13.15 -1.68 15.64
C SER A 89 13.18 -2.27 17.04
N ARG A 90 14.37 -2.38 17.64
CA ARG A 90 14.56 -2.81 19.03
C ARG A 90 14.06 -1.80 20.08
N PHE A 91 13.81 -0.56 19.68
CA PHE A 91 13.43 0.52 20.59
C PHE A 91 11.92 0.49 20.89
N SER A 92 11.55 -0.21 21.96
CA SER A 92 10.16 -0.43 22.36
C SER A 92 9.47 0.83 22.87
N LYS A 93 10.17 1.74 23.56
CA LYS A 93 9.60 3.02 24.02
C LYS A 93 9.28 3.91 22.84
N LEU A 94 10.16 3.93 21.83
CA LEU A 94 9.91 4.67 20.60
C LEU A 94 8.66 4.13 19.87
N GLN A 95 8.55 2.82 19.72
CA GLN A 95 7.38 2.21 19.09
C GLN A 95 6.09 2.52 19.88
N ALA A 96 6.12 2.41 21.20
CA ALA A 96 4.98 2.75 22.05
C ALA A 96 4.57 4.22 21.88
N PHE A 97 5.55 5.14 21.84
CA PHE A 97 5.31 6.56 21.58
C PHE A 97 4.63 6.79 20.22
N LEU A 98 5.14 6.19 19.16
CA LEU A 98 4.58 6.31 17.81
C LEU A 98 3.16 5.72 17.73
N LYS A 99 2.91 4.55 18.33
CA LYS A 99 1.59 3.89 18.35
C LYS A 99 0.54 4.78 19.03
N ARG A 100 0.91 5.36 20.18
CA ARG A 100 0.05 6.27 20.94
C ARG A 100 -0.27 7.54 20.17
N LYS A 101 0.67 8.08 19.39
CA LYS A 101 0.44 9.28 18.57
C LYS A 101 -0.43 9.02 17.33
N SER A 102 -0.49 7.77 16.83
CA SER A 102 -1.33 7.43 15.67
C SER A 102 -2.77 7.05 16.00
N SER A 103 -3.09 6.66 17.23
CA SER A 103 -4.39 6.06 17.58
C SER A 103 -5.60 6.94 17.26
N ASN A 104 -5.46 8.26 17.34
CA ASN A 104 -6.56 9.21 17.16
C ASN A 104 -6.58 9.85 15.75
N HIS A 105 -5.79 9.34 14.81
CA HIS A 105 -5.71 9.96 13.48
C HIS A 105 -6.90 9.59 12.59
N ARG A 106 -7.63 10.59 12.13
CA ARG A 106 -8.62 10.46 11.05
C ARG A 106 -8.01 10.93 9.74
N ALA A 107 -8.02 10.06 8.73
CA ALA A 107 -7.52 10.42 7.40
C ALA A 107 -8.33 11.58 6.81
N LYS A 108 -7.63 12.62 6.34
CA LYS A 108 -8.26 13.68 5.54
C LYS A 108 -8.63 13.10 4.18
N LYS A 109 -9.92 13.00 3.89
CA LYS A 109 -10.41 12.60 2.57
C LYS A 109 -10.44 13.82 1.66
N ALA A 110 -10.17 13.61 0.37
CA ALA A 110 -10.45 14.62 -0.64
C ALA A 110 -11.96 14.89 -0.71
N ASN A 111 -12.34 16.09 -1.12
CA ASN A 111 -13.75 16.40 -1.38
C ASN A 111 -14.26 15.49 -2.49
N VAL A 112 -15.52 15.06 -2.39
CA VAL A 112 -16.15 14.24 -3.41
C VAL A 112 -16.38 15.12 -4.64
N LEU A 113 -15.85 14.70 -5.78
CA LEU A 113 -16.09 15.37 -7.04
C LEU A 113 -17.47 14.97 -7.56
N GLU A 114 -18.44 15.87 -7.42
CA GLU A 114 -19.81 15.64 -7.91
C GLU A 114 -19.92 15.80 -9.43
N ILE A 115 -20.91 15.13 -10.02
CA ILE A 115 -21.18 15.17 -11.46
C ILE A 115 -21.51 16.59 -11.95
N THR A 116 -22.20 17.38 -11.13
CA THR A 116 -22.52 18.79 -11.41
C THR A 116 -21.27 19.65 -11.59
N HIS A 117 -20.23 19.43 -10.79
CA HIS A 117 -18.95 20.11 -10.92
C HIS A 117 -18.21 19.70 -12.20
N ILE A 118 -18.32 18.42 -12.58
CA ILE A 118 -17.72 17.88 -13.80
C ILE A 118 -18.42 18.48 -15.02
N ASP A 119 -19.75 18.44 -15.06
CA ASP A 119 -20.55 18.98 -16.17
C ASP A 119 -20.29 20.47 -16.36
N LYS A 120 -20.26 21.22 -15.25
CA LYS A 120 -19.91 22.64 -15.27
C LYS A 120 -18.51 22.88 -15.85
N PHE A 121 -17.51 22.10 -15.40
CA PHE A 121 -16.14 22.23 -15.90
C PHE A 121 -16.03 21.85 -17.39
N LEU A 122 -16.67 20.76 -17.82
CA LEU A 122 -16.65 20.31 -19.20
C LEU A 122 -17.40 21.27 -20.13
N GLY A 123 -18.52 21.85 -19.68
CA GLY A 123 -19.33 22.79 -20.46
C GLY A 123 -18.77 24.21 -20.53
N GLU A 124 -18.38 24.79 -19.39
CA GLU A 124 -18.11 26.22 -19.29
C GLU A 124 -16.61 26.59 -19.38
N ALA A 125 -15.69 25.68 -19.06
CA ALA A 125 -14.27 26.03 -19.03
C ALA A 125 -13.69 26.23 -20.45
N ASP A 126 -12.84 27.24 -20.64
CA ASP A 126 -12.22 27.53 -21.94
C ASP A 126 -11.33 26.38 -22.44
N ASN A 127 -11.56 25.97 -23.68
CA ASN A 127 -10.83 24.84 -24.29
C ASN A 127 -9.38 25.21 -24.59
N ASN A 128 -9.06 26.47 -24.91
CA ASN A 128 -7.66 26.84 -25.22
C ASN A 128 -6.71 26.61 -24.04
N LYS A 129 -7.23 26.68 -22.82
CA LYS A 129 -6.47 26.48 -21.58
C LYS A 129 -6.66 25.10 -20.96
N TYR A 130 -7.89 24.56 -20.99
CA TYR A 130 -8.26 23.38 -20.21
C TYR A 130 -8.52 22.12 -21.03
N LEU A 131 -8.33 22.14 -22.36
CA LEU A 131 -8.60 20.97 -23.22
C LEU A 131 -7.94 19.69 -22.71
N MET A 132 -6.64 19.74 -22.40
CA MET A 132 -5.92 18.56 -21.89
C MET A 132 -6.49 18.08 -20.55
N MET A 133 -6.82 18.98 -19.63
CA MET A 133 -7.44 18.60 -18.35
C MET A 133 -8.83 17.98 -18.54
N LYS A 134 -9.62 18.46 -19.50
CA LYS A 134 -10.93 17.87 -19.83
C LYS A 134 -10.75 16.44 -20.37
N ILE A 135 -9.81 16.23 -21.28
CA ILE A 135 -9.52 14.90 -21.84
C ILE A 135 -9.08 13.94 -20.73
N VAL A 136 -8.12 14.36 -19.89
CA VAL A 136 -7.63 13.56 -18.76
C VAL A 136 -8.75 13.23 -17.77
N LEU A 137 -9.66 14.17 -17.50
CA LEU A 137 -10.82 13.95 -16.63
C LEU A 137 -11.76 12.89 -17.20
N ILE A 138 -12.12 12.99 -18.49
CA ILE A 138 -13.01 12.04 -19.17
C ILE A 138 -12.37 10.65 -19.17
N MET A 139 -11.10 10.54 -19.58
CA MET A 139 -10.36 9.28 -19.59
C MET A 139 -10.25 8.67 -18.18
N GLY A 140 -9.97 9.48 -17.16
CA GLY A 140 -9.88 9.03 -15.77
C GLY A 140 -11.20 8.51 -15.21
N ILE A 141 -12.32 9.18 -15.52
CA ILE A 141 -13.66 8.78 -15.03
C ILE A 141 -14.16 7.54 -15.78
N PHE A 142 -14.20 7.58 -17.12
CA PHE A 142 -14.77 6.50 -17.92
C PHE A 142 -13.84 5.29 -18.06
N GLY A 143 -12.53 5.50 -18.06
CA GLY A 143 -11.53 4.43 -18.08
C GLY A 143 -11.17 3.89 -16.70
N ALA A 144 -11.67 4.52 -15.62
CA ALA A 144 -11.28 4.23 -14.23
C ALA A 144 -9.74 4.22 -14.02
N CYS A 145 -9.00 5.00 -14.82
CA CYS A 145 -7.54 4.99 -14.84
C CYS A 145 -6.96 5.76 -13.65
N ARG A 146 -5.91 5.21 -13.03
CA ARG A 146 -5.12 5.93 -12.02
C ARG A 146 -4.22 6.98 -12.69
N CYS A 147 -3.81 8.01 -11.95
CA CYS A 147 -2.88 9.01 -12.47
C CYS A 147 -1.57 8.41 -13.02
N ASP A 148 -1.04 7.36 -12.38
CA ASP A 148 0.19 6.68 -12.84
C ASP A 148 -0.03 5.94 -14.15
N GLU A 149 -1.24 5.45 -14.41
CA GLU A 149 -1.62 4.80 -15.67
C GLU A 149 -1.79 5.87 -16.76
N LEU A 150 -2.52 6.96 -16.48
CA LEU A 150 -2.74 8.07 -17.42
C LEU A 150 -1.44 8.71 -17.92
N VAL A 151 -0.42 8.81 -17.06
CA VAL A 151 0.89 9.39 -17.44
C VAL A 151 1.70 8.45 -18.34
N LYS A 152 1.43 7.14 -18.31
CA LYS A 152 2.16 6.12 -19.08
C LYS A 152 1.51 5.77 -20.41
N ILE A 153 0.27 6.21 -20.65
CA ILE A 153 -0.45 5.96 -21.91
C ILE A 153 0.30 6.62 -23.06
N SER A 154 0.67 5.83 -24.07
CA SER A 154 1.22 6.29 -25.34
C SER A 154 0.12 6.45 -26.39
N VAL A 155 0.43 7.14 -27.47
CA VAL A 155 -0.43 7.21 -28.66
C VAL A 155 -0.65 5.81 -29.25
N ASP A 156 0.31 4.90 -29.11
CA ASP A 156 0.23 3.52 -29.59
C ASP A 156 -0.84 2.68 -28.87
N ASP A 157 -1.22 3.10 -27.65
CA ASP A 157 -2.28 2.45 -26.87
C ASP A 157 -3.67 2.89 -27.34
N VAL A 158 -3.76 3.99 -28.10
CA VAL A 158 -5.02 4.52 -28.64
C VAL A 158 -5.26 3.92 -30.01
N LYS A 159 -6.08 2.87 -30.06
CA LYS A 159 -6.46 2.20 -31.30
C LYS A 159 -7.90 2.54 -31.66
N GLU A 160 -8.09 3.07 -32.86
CA GLU A 160 -9.42 3.15 -33.45
C GLU A 160 -9.87 1.74 -33.80
N ILE A 161 -10.96 1.29 -33.17
CA ILE A 161 -11.53 -0.04 -33.43
C ILE A 161 -12.32 0.06 -34.73
N SER A 162 -11.63 0.01 -35.87
CA SER A 162 -12.24 -0.02 -37.21
C SER A 162 -12.76 -1.42 -37.59
N GLY A 163 -13.46 -2.08 -36.66
CA GLY A 163 -14.17 -3.35 -36.90
C GLY A 163 -15.67 -3.17 -36.68
N GLU A 164 -16.49 -4.16 -37.09
CA GLU A 164 -17.90 -4.18 -36.67
C GLU A 164 -17.95 -4.13 -35.14
N HIS A 165 -18.52 -3.06 -34.58
CA HIS A 165 -18.80 -2.96 -33.16
C HIS A 165 -19.84 -4.04 -32.79
N VAL A 166 -19.36 -5.25 -32.46
CA VAL A 166 -20.21 -6.38 -32.05
C VAL A 166 -21.12 -5.99 -30.88
N TYR A 167 -20.64 -5.06 -30.04
CA TYR A 167 -21.38 -4.56 -28.89
C TYR A 167 -21.36 -3.03 -28.82
N THR A 168 -22.55 -2.43 -28.75
CA THR A 168 -22.73 -0.96 -28.64
C THR A 168 -22.71 -0.44 -27.21
N GLY A 169 -22.78 -1.33 -26.21
CA GLY A 169 -22.70 -1.00 -24.79
C GLY A 169 -22.80 -2.24 -23.91
N ILE A 170 -22.66 -2.08 -22.58
CA ILE A 170 -22.67 -3.19 -21.61
C ILE A 170 -24.00 -3.97 -21.68
N ALA A 171 -25.12 -3.26 -21.76
CA ALA A 171 -26.44 -3.89 -21.87
C ALA A 171 -26.61 -4.65 -23.20
N HIS A 172 -26.14 -4.07 -24.31
CA HIS A 172 -26.14 -4.73 -25.61
C HIS A 172 -25.24 -5.97 -25.60
N ALA A 173 -24.04 -5.86 -25.01
CA ALA A 173 -23.13 -6.99 -24.83
C ALA A 173 -23.79 -8.12 -24.03
N ALA A 174 -24.40 -7.81 -22.88
CA ALA A 174 -25.07 -8.80 -22.07
C ALA A 174 -26.23 -9.48 -22.82
N VAL A 175 -27.03 -8.72 -23.56
CA VAL A 175 -28.16 -9.25 -24.35
C VAL A 175 -27.69 -10.09 -25.53
N THR A 176 -26.67 -9.63 -26.27
CA THR A 176 -26.12 -10.34 -27.43
C THR A 176 -25.41 -11.63 -26.98
N ILE A 177 -24.58 -11.59 -25.94
CA ILE A 177 -23.96 -12.80 -25.36
C ILE A 177 -25.04 -13.79 -24.89
N PHE A 178 -26.11 -13.29 -24.25
CA PHE A 178 -27.21 -14.14 -23.83
C PHE A 178 -27.96 -14.79 -25.01
N LYS A 179 -28.17 -14.05 -26.11
CA LYS A 179 -28.93 -14.56 -27.27
C LYS A 179 -28.09 -15.42 -28.21
N GLU A 180 -26.82 -15.07 -28.42
CA GLU A 180 -25.98 -15.64 -29.48
C GLU A 180 -24.94 -16.63 -28.96
N GLU A 181 -24.42 -16.45 -27.73
CA GLU A 181 -23.32 -17.28 -27.20
C GLU A 181 -23.77 -18.40 -26.24
N GLY A 182 -25.07 -18.49 -25.92
CA GLY A 182 -25.64 -19.61 -25.15
C GLY A 182 -26.27 -19.27 -23.81
N GLY A 183 -26.94 -18.12 -23.69
CA GLY A 183 -27.82 -17.79 -22.56
C GLY A 183 -27.09 -17.52 -21.25
N THR A 184 -27.69 -17.94 -20.14
CA THR A 184 -27.10 -17.83 -18.80
C THR A 184 -25.78 -18.60 -18.69
N ARG A 185 -25.63 -19.73 -19.38
CA ARG A 185 -24.44 -20.57 -19.27
C ARG A 185 -23.18 -19.91 -19.84
N ALA A 186 -23.32 -19.09 -20.88
CA ALA A 186 -22.22 -18.33 -21.47
C ALA A 186 -21.66 -17.30 -20.48
N LEU A 187 -22.55 -16.57 -19.79
CA LEU A 187 -22.19 -15.56 -18.79
C LEU A 187 -21.43 -16.15 -17.58
N TYR A 188 -21.72 -17.40 -17.18
CA TYR A 188 -21.08 -18.04 -16.03
C TYR A 188 -19.94 -19.00 -16.39
N ARG A 189 -19.57 -19.13 -17.67
CA ARG A 189 -18.53 -20.07 -18.13
C ARG A 189 -17.16 -19.80 -17.49
N GLY A 190 -16.85 -18.54 -17.18
CA GLY A 190 -15.62 -18.15 -16.47
C GLY A 190 -15.71 -18.26 -14.94
N PHE A 191 -16.91 -18.23 -14.38
CA PHE A 191 -17.11 -18.23 -12.92
C PHE A 191 -16.76 -19.57 -12.28
N ILE A 192 -17.11 -20.69 -12.93
CA ILE A 192 -16.81 -22.04 -12.44
C ILE A 192 -15.30 -22.28 -12.29
N PRO A 193 -14.44 -22.03 -13.30
CA PRO A 193 -12.99 -22.20 -13.13
C PRO A 193 -12.39 -21.25 -12.09
N THR A 194 -12.90 -20.02 -11.95
CA THR A 194 -12.48 -19.11 -10.87
C THR A 194 -12.82 -19.66 -9.49
N LEU A 195 -14.04 -20.17 -9.28
CA LEU A 195 -14.43 -20.81 -8.02
C LEU A 195 -13.61 -22.06 -7.74
N MET A 196 -13.33 -22.87 -8.75
CA MET A 196 -12.52 -24.08 -8.60
C MET A 196 -11.10 -23.77 -8.11
N GLY A 197 -10.53 -22.60 -8.46
CA GLY A 197 -9.25 -22.14 -7.91
C GLY A 197 -9.37 -21.50 -6.51
N MET A 198 -10.44 -20.75 -6.27
CA MET A 198 -10.64 -20.02 -5.00
C MET A 198 -11.05 -20.93 -3.84
N VAL A 199 -11.91 -21.93 -4.08
CA VAL A 199 -12.47 -22.80 -3.04
C VAL A 199 -11.38 -23.61 -2.31
N PRO A 200 -10.40 -24.25 -2.98
CA PRO A 200 -9.32 -24.96 -2.31
C PRO A 200 -8.45 -24.03 -1.47
N TYR A 201 -8.14 -22.84 -1.99
CA TYR A 201 -7.33 -21.85 -1.30
C TYR A 201 -8.01 -21.35 -0.01
N ALA A 202 -9.26 -20.93 -0.11
CA ALA A 202 -10.04 -20.47 1.04
C ALA A 202 -10.28 -21.63 2.02
N GLY A 203 -10.68 -22.80 1.52
CA GLY A 203 -10.95 -23.99 2.33
C GLY A 203 -9.75 -24.44 3.14
N LEU A 204 -8.56 -24.51 2.53
CA LEU A 204 -7.33 -24.86 3.24
C LEU A 204 -6.97 -23.80 4.29
N SER A 205 -7.13 -22.51 3.95
CA SER A 205 -6.86 -21.41 4.88
C SER A 205 -7.78 -21.47 6.11
N PHE A 206 -9.09 -21.71 5.92
CA PHE A 206 -10.04 -21.89 7.02
C PHE A 206 -9.74 -23.14 7.84
N TYR A 207 -9.39 -24.25 7.18
CA TYR A 207 -9.03 -25.49 7.87
C TYR A 207 -7.79 -25.31 8.74
N CYS A 208 -6.71 -24.74 8.20
CA CYS A 208 -5.49 -24.46 8.96
C CYS A 208 -5.76 -23.49 10.12
N PHE A 209 -6.59 -22.48 9.91
CA PHE A 209 -6.95 -21.53 10.95
C PHE A 209 -7.74 -22.18 12.09
N GLU A 210 -8.80 -22.94 11.80
CA GLU A 210 -9.60 -23.62 12.84
C GLU A 210 -8.80 -24.73 13.53
N TYR A 211 -7.93 -25.45 12.81
CA TYR A 211 -7.04 -26.44 13.41
C TYR A 211 -6.04 -25.79 14.37
N LEU A 212 -5.41 -24.70 13.96
CA LEU A 212 -4.48 -23.94 14.79
C LEU A 212 -5.20 -23.36 16.01
N LYS A 213 -6.37 -22.76 15.81
CA LYS A 213 -7.21 -22.20 16.87
C LYS A 213 -7.62 -23.28 17.89
N TYR A 214 -8.05 -24.46 17.43
CA TYR A 214 -8.35 -25.60 18.29
C TYR A 214 -7.11 -26.04 19.08
N GLY A 215 -5.95 -26.14 18.43
CA GLY A 215 -4.68 -26.44 19.09
C GLY A 215 -4.31 -25.41 20.17
N CYS A 216 -4.42 -24.12 19.86
CA CYS A 216 -4.17 -23.03 20.81
C CYS A 216 -5.10 -23.12 22.02
N MET A 217 -6.41 -23.34 21.82
CA MET A 217 -7.36 -23.51 22.93
C MET A 217 -7.09 -24.76 23.77
N LYS A 218 -6.64 -25.86 23.16
CA LYS A 218 -6.40 -27.13 23.86
C LYS A 218 -5.08 -27.16 24.63
N TYR A 219 -4.01 -26.63 24.05
CA TYR A 219 -2.66 -26.75 24.61
C TYR A 219 -2.17 -25.49 25.34
N LEU A 220 -2.69 -24.30 25.02
CA LEU A 220 -2.36 -23.04 25.70
C LEU A 220 -3.61 -22.21 26.06
N PRO A 221 -4.58 -22.76 26.82
CA PRO A 221 -5.78 -22.01 27.22
C PRO A 221 -5.44 -20.79 28.09
N ALA A 222 -4.38 -20.87 28.91
CA ALA A 222 -3.98 -19.82 29.83
C ALA A 222 -3.40 -18.56 29.17
N LEU A 223 -2.91 -18.66 27.93
CA LEU A 223 -2.31 -17.54 27.18
C LEU A 223 -3.24 -16.96 26.12
N THR A 224 -4.17 -17.78 25.60
CA THR A 224 -4.97 -17.44 24.41
C THR A 224 -6.46 -17.22 24.68
N CYS A 225 -6.99 -17.67 25.83
CA CYS A 225 -8.42 -17.56 26.14
C CYS A 225 -8.69 -16.54 27.25
N HIS A 226 -9.72 -15.71 27.09
CA HIS A 226 -10.29 -14.89 28.16
C HIS A 226 -11.68 -15.40 28.55
N PRO A 227 -12.05 -15.41 29.84
CA PRO A 227 -13.39 -15.84 30.26
C PRO A 227 -14.43 -14.85 29.70
N CYS A 228 -15.40 -15.37 28.94
CA CYS A 228 -16.50 -14.60 28.36
C CYS A 228 -17.83 -15.06 28.97
N GLU A 229 -18.54 -14.13 29.60
CA GLU A 229 -19.74 -14.38 30.40
C GLU A 229 -20.99 -14.76 29.56
N LYS A 230 -20.88 -14.71 28.23
CA LYS A 230 -22.02 -14.87 27.30
C LYS A 230 -22.19 -16.28 26.71
N ASN A 231 -21.35 -17.26 27.04
CA ASN A 231 -21.43 -18.60 26.44
C ASN A 231 -21.40 -19.72 27.50
N THR A 232 -22.46 -20.53 27.52
CA THR A 232 -22.69 -21.63 28.47
C THR A 232 -21.86 -22.86 28.09
N GLY A 233 -20.55 -22.84 28.40
CA GLY A 233 -19.73 -24.06 28.49
C GLY A 233 -18.85 -24.43 27.29
N GLY A 234 -18.58 -23.50 26.36
CA GLY A 234 -17.58 -23.70 25.31
C GLY A 234 -16.39 -22.76 25.48
N LEU A 235 -15.16 -23.29 25.37
CA LEU A 235 -13.95 -22.47 25.18
C LEU A 235 -14.09 -21.70 23.86
N VAL A 236 -13.95 -20.38 23.91
CA VAL A 236 -13.94 -19.51 22.73
C VAL A 236 -12.57 -18.82 22.70
N ALA A 237 -11.88 -18.93 21.56
CA ALA A 237 -10.64 -18.19 21.29
C ALA A 237 -10.90 -16.70 21.10
#